data_AF-A0A940CM74-F1
#
_entry.id   AF-A0A940CM74-F1
#
_cell.length_a   1.000
_cell.length_b   1.000
_cell.length_c   1.000
_cell.angle_alpha   90.00
_cell.angle_beta   90.00
_cell.angle_gamma   90.00
#
_symmetry.space_group_name_H-M   'P 1'
#
loop_
_entity.id
_entity.type
_entity.pdbx_description
1 polymer ?
#
loop_
_entity_poly.entity_id
_entity_poly.type
_entity_poly.pdbx_seq_one_letter_code
_entity_poly.pdbx_strand_id
1 'polypeptide(L)'
;MYELAADFALIVHFVFIIFVLFGALLFFVLTKTIYVHLLALFWGIYIELTHSICPLTHLENWFLQKANSTTYADGFIQNYLVPIVYPKNLTEDLQIYLAIVLVVINSIIYGFIIYKIKKS
;
A
#
# COMPACT_ATOMS: atom_id res chain seq x y z
N MET A 1 -20.74 -11.76 -7.40
CA MET A 1 -19.60 -12.57 -6.89
C MET A 1 -18.26 -11.97 -7.26
N TYR A 2 -18.03 -11.58 -8.52
CA TYR A 2 -16.77 -10.93 -8.94
C TYR A 2 -16.58 -9.51 -8.38
N GLU A 3 -17.66 -8.76 -8.14
CA GLU A 3 -17.62 -7.45 -7.47
C GLU A 3 -17.03 -7.53 -6.06
N LEU A 4 -17.51 -8.47 -5.24
CA LEU A 4 -16.97 -8.71 -3.89
C LEU A 4 -15.48 -9.10 -3.90
N ALA A 5 -15.03 -9.81 -4.95
CA ALA A 5 -13.63 -10.17 -5.10
C ALA A 5 -12.76 -8.94 -5.47
N ALA A 6 -13.29 -8.04 -6.30
CA ALA A 6 -12.62 -6.78 -6.62
C ALA A 6 -12.56 -5.85 -5.39
N ASP A 7 -13.68 -5.68 -4.66
CA ASP A 7 -13.72 -4.94 -3.40
C ASP A 7 -12.69 -5.47 -2.40
N PHE A 8 -12.63 -6.79 -2.24
CA PHE A 8 -11.68 -7.44 -1.35
C PHE A 8 -10.22 -7.19 -1.78
N ALA A 9 -9.92 -7.31 -3.07
CA ALA A 9 -8.58 -7.05 -3.59
C ALA A 9 -8.14 -5.60 -3.31
N LEU A 10 -9.03 -4.63 -3.51
CA LEU A 10 -8.76 -3.22 -3.24
C LEU A 10 -8.61 -2.91 -1.75
N ILE A 11 -9.44 -3.53 -0.90
CA ILE A 11 -9.29 -3.42 0.57
C ILE A 11 -7.94 -3.98 1.01
N VAL A 12 -7.53 -5.15 0.48
CA VAL A 12 -6.21 -5.73 0.76
C VAL A 12 -5.09 -4.80 0.29
N HIS A 13 -5.23 -4.19 -0.88
CA HIS A 13 -4.27 -3.19 -1.38
C HIS A 13 -4.18 -1.99 -0.42
N PHE A 14 -5.32 -1.45 0.00
CA PHE A 14 -5.37 -0.33 0.91
C PHE A 14 -4.74 -0.66 2.27
N VAL A 15 -5.02 -1.84 2.82
CA VAL A 15 -4.37 -2.34 4.04
C VAL A 15 -2.87 -2.50 3.84
N PHE A 16 -2.42 -2.98 2.67
CA PHE A 16 -1.00 -3.05 2.33
C PHE A 16 -0.34 -1.67 2.36
N ILE A 17 -0.98 -0.63 1.80
CA ILE A 17 -0.47 0.75 1.85
C ILE A 17 -0.32 1.23 3.30
N ILE A 18 -1.35 1.04 4.13
CA ILE A 18 -1.29 1.39 5.56
C ILE A 18 -0.17 0.64 6.27
N PHE A 19 -0.01 -0.66 5.97
CA PHE A 19 1.05 -1.48 6.52
C PHE A 19 2.43 -0.99 6.09
N VAL A 20 2.62 -0.58 4.83
CA VAL A 20 3.91 -0.03 4.38
C VAL A 20 4.22 1.33 5.06
N LEU A 21 3.22 2.15 5.34
CA LEU A 21 3.41 3.44 6.00
C LEU A 21 3.72 3.29 7.50
N PHE A 22 3.00 2.41 8.20
CA PHE A 22 3.00 2.34 9.67
C PHE A 22 3.47 1.00 10.25
N GLY A 23 3.80 0.02 9.41
CA GLY A 23 4.14 -1.35 9.80
C GLY A 23 5.33 -1.45 10.75
N ALA A 24 6.24 -0.47 10.72
CA ALA A 24 7.36 -0.40 11.64
C ALA A 24 6.90 -0.25 13.10
N LEU A 25 5.74 0.40 13.36
CA LEU A 25 5.18 0.53 14.71
C LEU A 25 4.69 -0.80 15.28
N LEU A 26 4.30 -1.77 14.43
CA LEU A 26 3.90 -3.10 14.88
C LEU A 26 5.06 -3.88 15.52
N PHE A 27 6.30 -3.41 15.38
CA PHE A 27 7.45 -3.93 16.13
C PHE A 27 7.19 -3.98 17.64
N PHE A 28 6.51 -2.97 18.20
CA PHE A 28 6.23 -2.90 19.64
C PHE A 28 5.23 -3.96 20.12
N VAL A 29 4.46 -4.55 19.20
CA VAL A 29 3.49 -5.61 19.51
C VAL A 29 4.09 -6.98 19.21
N LEU A 30 4.65 -7.17 18.01
CA LEU A 30 5.31 -8.40 17.58
C LEU A 30 6.65 -8.07 16.91
N THR A 31 7.75 -8.46 17.55
CA THR A 31 9.12 -8.27 17.02
C THR A 31 9.33 -8.91 15.65
N LYS A 32 8.67 -10.06 15.38
CA LYS A 32 8.81 -10.79 14.10
C LYS A 32 8.18 -10.07 12.91
N THR A 33 7.29 -9.10 13.13
CA THR A 33 6.63 -8.33 12.07
C THR A 33 7.63 -7.47 11.28
N ILE A 34 8.82 -7.20 11.83
CA ILE A 34 9.89 -6.45 11.15
C ILE A 34 10.27 -7.04 9.80
N TYR A 35 10.38 -8.37 9.70
CA TYR A 35 10.83 -9.01 8.45
C TYR A 35 9.78 -8.86 7.34
N VAL A 36 8.52 -9.05 7.70
CA VAL A 36 7.38 -8.88 6.79
C VAL A 36 7.25 -7.42 6.38
N HIS A 37 7.43 -6.50 7.34
CA HIS A 37 7.39 -5.07 7.07
C HIS A 37 8.51 -4.63 6.13
N LEU A 38 9.76 -5.07 6.36
CA LEU A 38 10.87 -4.73 5.47
C LEU A 38 10.65 -5.22 4.04
N LEU A 39 10.12 -6.43 3.87
CA LEU A 39 9.81 -6.96 2.54
C LEU A 39 8.72 -6.11 1.85
N ALA A 40 7.64 -5.79 2.58
CA ALA A 40 6.57 -4.94 2.08
C ALA A 40 7.05 -3.52 1.74
N LEU A 41 7.89 -2.94 2.60
CA LEU A 41 8.48 -1.62 2.43
C LEU A 41 9.37 -1.55 1.20
N PHE A 42 10.27 -2.53 1.05
CA PHE A 42 11.15 -2.62 -0.12
C PHE A 42 10.33 -2.78 -1.41
N TRP A 43 9.30 -3.62 -1.38
CA TRP A 43 8.38 -3.80 -2.50
C TRP A 43 7.63 -2.52 -2.87
N GLY A 44 7.11 -1.79 -1.88
CA GLY A 44 6.43 -0.51 -2.08
C GLY A 44 7.36 0.54 -2.71
N ILE A 45 8.58 0.69 -2.19
CA ILE A 45 9.59 1.60 -2.77
C ILE A 45 9.93 1.20 -4.21
N TYR A 46 10.12 -0.09 -4.46
CA TYR A 46 10.44 -0.59 -5.80
C TYR A 46 9.35 -0.26 -6.81
N ILE A 47 8.08 -0.45 -6.45
CA ILE A 47 6.93 -0.12 -7.30
C ILE A 47 6.89 1.38 -7.62
N GLU A 48 7.01 2.24 -6.62
CA GLU A 48 6.98 3.70 -6.82
C GLU A 48 8.14 4.19 -7.69
N LEU A 49 9.35 3.64 -7.50
CA LEU A 49 10.53 4.04 -8.27
C LEU A 49 10.56 3.51 -9.70
N THR A 50 9.93 2.37 -9.96
CA THR A 50 9.90 1.77 -11.30
C THR A 50 8.68 2.19 -12.12
N HIS A 51 7.77 2.96 -11.53
CA HIS A 51 6.47 3.29 -12.10
C HIS A 51 5.68 2.02 -12.51
N SER A 52 6.02 0.88 -11.89
CA SER A 52 5.41 -0.40 -12.18
C SER A 52 4.02 -0.46 -11.59
N ILE A 53 3.15 -1.25 -12.21
CA ILE A 53 1.82 -1.52 -11.67
C ILE A 53 1.94 -2.61 -10.60
N CYS A 54 1.28 -2.42 -9.46
CA CYS A 54 1.21 -3.44 -8.42
C CYS A 54 0.54 -4.72 -8.97
N PRO A 55 1.09 -5.93 -8.75
CA PRO A 55 0.47 -7.17 -9.21
C PRO A 55 -0.98 -7.32 -8.74
N LEU A 56 -1.28 -6.77 -7.56
CA LEU A 56 -2.62 -6.78 -6.98
C LEU A 56 -3.64 -5.98 -7.82
N THR A 57 -3.19 -4.90 -8.48
CA THR A 57 -3.99 -4.10 -9.40
C THR A 57 -4.40 -4.90 -10.64
N HIS A 58 -3.54 -5.79 -11.15
CA HIS A 58 -3.92 -6.66 -12.26
C HIS A 58 -5.04 -7.62 -11.87
N LEU A 59 -4.97 -8.18 -10.67
CA LEU A 59 -5.98 -9.09 -10.15
C LEU A 59 -7.32 -8.36 -9.90
N GLU A 60 -7.26 -7.17 -9.31
CA GLU A 60 -8.42 -6.29 -9.12
C GLU A 60 -9.11 -5.99 -10.45
N ASN A 61 -8.37 -5.47 -11.43
CA ASN A 61 -8.90 -5.14 -12.76
C ASN A 61 -9.49 -6.35 -13.49
N TRP A 62 -8.92 -7.53 -13.31
CA TRP A 62 -9.45 -8.77 -13.89
C TRP A 62 -10.82 -9.12 -13.32
N PHE A 63 -11.00 -9.00 -11.98
CA PHE A 63 -12.30 -9.20 -11.35
C PHE A 63 -13.31 -8.13 -11.77
N LEU A 64 -12.89 -6.86 -11.91
CA LEU A 64 -13.73 -5.76 -12.37
C LEU A 64 -14.26 -5.97 -13.79
N GLN A 65 -13.42 -6.44 -14.70
CA GLN A 65 -13.85 -6.78 -16.06
C GLN A 65 -14.87 -7.92 -16.08
N LYS A 66 -14.71 -8.91 -15.19
CA LYS A 66 -15.66 -10.03 -15.05
C LYS A 66 -16.98 -9.63 -14.38
N ALA A 67 -17.01 -8.51 -13.66
CA ALA A 67 -18.17 -8.03 -12.94
C ALA A 67 -19.18 -7.25 -13.81
N ASN A 68 -18.91 -7.02 -15.10
CA ASN A 68 -19.65 -6.09 -15.97
C ASN A 68 -19.63 -4.65 -15.42
N SER A 69 -18.58 -3.91 -15.78
CA SER A 69 -18.16 -2.60 -15.25
C SER A 69 -19.20 -1.48 -15.15
N THR A 70 -20.39 -1.61 -15.77
CA THR A 70 -21.43 -0.57 -15.75
C THR A 70 -22.22 -0.49 -14.43
N THR A 71 -22.32 -1.59 -13.67
CA THR A 71 -23.06 -1.60 -12.38
C THR A 71 -22.19 -1.12 -11.22
N TYR A 72 -20.87 -1.24 -11.37
CA TYR A 72 -19.90 -1.07 -10.30
C TYR A 72 -19.35 0.37 -10.18
N ALA A 73 -19.78 1.28 -11.06
CA ALA A 73 -19.22 2.63 -11.16
C ALA A 73 -19.58 3.58 -10.00
N ASP A 74 -20.66 3.31 -9.25
CA ASP A 74 -21.24 4.25 -8.26
C ASP A 74 -21.12 3.79 -6.78
N GLY A 75 -20.23 2.84 -6.48
CA GLY A 75 -20.04 2.31 -5.12
C GLY A 75 -19.22 3.21 -4.17
N PHE A 76 -19.35 3.00 -2.85
CA PHE A 76 -18.51 3.68 -1.84
C PHE A 76 -17.00 3.44 -2.09
N ILE A 77 -16.64 2.21 -2.44
CA ILE A 77 -15.27 1.82 -2.75
C ILE A 77 -14.71 2.64 -3.92
N GLN A 78 -15.46 2.74 -5.03
CA GLN A 78 -15.09 3.54 -6.21
C GLN A 78 -14.96 5.03 -5.91
N ASN A 79 -15.84 5.57 -5.07
CA ASN A 79 -15.85 7.01 -4.79
C ASN A 79 -14.83 7.44 -3.73
N TYR A 80 -14.46 6.55 -2.79
CA TYR A 80 -13.61 6.90 -1.65
C TYR A 80 -12.27 6.14 -1.60
N LEU A 81 -12.23 4.84 -1.88
CA LEU A 81 -10.98 4.07 -1.82
C LEU A 81 -10.16 4.19 -3.10
N VAL A 82 -10.80 4.07 -4.27
CA VAL A 82 -10.10 4.11 -5.56
C VAL A 82 -9.27 5.38 -5.75
N PRO A 83 -9.76 6.61 -5.45
CA PRO A 83 -8.95 7.82 -5.64
C PRO A 83 -7.76 7.91 -4.67
N ILE A 84 -7.81 7.20 -3.54
CA ILE A 84 -6.71 7.14 -2.55
C ILE A 84 -5.64 6.15 -3.03
N VAL A 85 -6.06 4.98 -3.54
CA VAL A 85 -5.15 3.92 -4.01
C VAL A 85 -4.58 4.23 -5.40
N TYR A 86 -5.41 4.81 -6.29
CA TYR A 86 -5.08 5.20 -7.66
C TYR A 86 -5.42 6.68 -7.88
N PRO A 87 -4.62 7.61 -7.36
CA PRO A 87 -4.86 9.03 -7.59
C PRO A 87 -4.77 9.38 -9.08
N LYS A 88 -5.77 10.12 -9.58
CA LYS A 88 -5.92 10.46 -11.02
C LYS A 88 -4.74 11.24 -11.62
N ASN A 89 -3.91 11.85 -10.78
CA ASN A 89 -2.79 12.72 -11.17
C ASN A 89 -1.46 12.16 -10.64
N LEU A 90 -1.30 10.84 -10.60
CA LEU A 90 -0.04 10.21 -10.21
C LEU A 90 1.01 10.45 -11.30
N THR A 91 1.79 11.53 -11.16
CA THR A 91 2.93 11.84 -12.02
C THR A 91 4.18 11.09 -11.54
N GLU A 92 5.16 10.91 -12.41
CA GLU A 92 6.45 10.30 -12.05
C GLU A 92 7.10 11.04 -10.87
N ASP A 93 7.07 12.38 -10.89
CA ASP A 93 7.55 13.24 -9.79
C ASP A 93 6.82 12.95 -8.47
N LEU A 94 5.49 12.73 -8.51
CA LEU A 94 4.71 12.43 -7.32
C LEU A 94 5.05 11.05 -6.78
N GLN A 95 5.30 10.06 -7.63
CA GLN A 95 5.72 8.72 -7.20
C GLN A 95 7.09 8.75 -6.52
N ILE A 96 8.05 9.49 -7.10
CA ILE A 96 9.36 9.70 -6.48
C ILE A 96 9.19 10.40 -5.13
N TYR A 97 8.35 11.43 -5.05
CA TYR A 97 8.05 12.11 -3.79
C TYR A 97 7.46 11.16 -2.74
N LEU A 98 6.48 10.33 -3.13
CA LEU A 98 5.87 9.32 -2.25
C LEU A 98 6.92 8.31 -1.76
N ALA A 99 7.79 7.82 -2.64
CA ALA A 99 8.89 6.93 -2.28
C ALA A 99 9.85 7.57 -1.26
N ILE A 100 10.23 8.84 -1.46
CA ILE A 100 11.08 9.60 -0.53
C ILE A 100 10.39 9.73 0.84
N VAL A 101 9.13 10.17 0.87
CA VAL A 101 8.35 10.31 2.10
C VAL A 101 8.29 8.99 2.87
N LEU A 102 8.05 7.89 2.15
CA LEU A 102 7.94 6.54 2.70
C LEU A 102 9.26 6.05 3.31
N VAL A 103 10.40 6.32 2.65
CA VAL A 103 11.75 6.07 3.18
C VAL A 103 12.03 6.92 4.41
N VAL A 104 11.75 8.23 4.37
CA VAL A 104 12.04 9.16 5.47
C VAL A 104 11.25 8.79 6.72
N ILE A 105 9.94 8.59 6.59
CA ILE A 105 9.06 8.22 7.72
C ILE A 105 9.53 6.92 8.35
N ASN A 106 9.73 5.87 7.54
CA ASN A 106 10.16 4.57 8.07
C ASN A 106 11.57 4.64 8.68
N SER A 107 12.50 5.40 8.11
CA SER A 107 13.84 5.59 8.67
C SER A 107 13.79 6.23 10.06
N ILE A 108 12.93 7.23 10.26
CA ILE A 108 12.71 7.85 11.58
C ILE A 108 12.16 6.83 12.58
N ILE A 109 11.13 6.06 12.19
CA ILE A 109 10.52 5.06 13.08
C ILE A 109 11.52 3.96 13.45
N TYR A 110 12.24 3.42 12.46
CA TYR A 110 13.28 2.42 12.70
C TYR A 110 14.44 2.96 13.54
N GLY A 111 14.88 4.19 13.29
CA GLY A 111 15.89 4.87 14.10
C GLY A 111 15.45 5.00 15.56
N PHE A 112 14.19 5.36 15.81
CA PHE A 112 13.61 5.41 17.15
C PHE A 112 13.55 4.03 17.81
N ILE A 113 13.13 3.00 17.08
CA ILE A 113 13.10 1.61 17.57
C ILE A 113 14.51 1.15 17.99
N ILE A 114 15.52 1.34 17.13
CA ILE A 114 16.91 0.96 17.40
C ILE A 114 17.46 1.73 18.60
N TYR A 115 17.20 3.04 18.68
CA TYR A 115 17.60 3.86 19.82
C TYR A 115 17.01 3.34 21.14
N LYS A 116 15.72 2.95 21.13
CA LYS A 116 15.05 2.40 22.31
C LYS A 116 15.62 1.03 22.70
N ILE A 117 15.88 0.15 21.74
CA ILE A 117 16.48 -1.18 22.00
C ILE A 117 17.88 -1.03 22.63
N LYS A 118 18.71 -0.12 22.13
CA LYS A 118 20.08 0.09 22.64
C LYS A 118 20.11 0.66 24.07
N LYS A 119 19.01 1.27 24.51
CA LYS A 119 18.86 1.87 25.85
C LYS A 119 18.21 0.92 26.87
N SER A 120 17.63 -0.19 26.43
CA SER A 120 17.04 -1.24 27.28
C SER A 120 18.06 -2.29 27.66
#